data_AF-A0A7J7JXY1-F1
#
_entry.id   AF-A0A7J7JXY1-F1
#
_cell.length_a   1.000
_cell.length_b   1.000
_cell.length_c   1.000
_cell.angle_alpha   90.00
_cell.angle_beta   90.00
_cell.angle_gamma   90.00
#
_symmetry.space_group_name_H-M   'P 1'
#
loop_
_entity.id
_entity.type
_entity.pdbx_description
1 polymer ?
#
loop_
_entity_poly.entity_id
_entity_poly.type
_entity_poly.pdbx_seq_one_letter_code
_entity_poly.pdbx_strand_id
1 'polypeptide(L)'
;MPDRVHDLRLAQHITYVHQHNNHPPKQFQPLDMKLMRRYIAACKTKQPLIPEELNEYISGAYVEMRKEARNNNEMLFTSPRTLLGIVRLATALARLRMADVVEKDDINEAMRLMEMSKDSLNAEERQKKPQSVTDQVYAVIRSLLPPGSHQTKVIKMADIEELAASKGLRPQQVHDCIDTYERLNVWQLDTAKTKLTFV
;
A
#
# COMPACT_ATOMS: atom_id res chain seq x y z
N MET A 1 6.43 0.67 -17.39
CA MET A 1 7.62 0.61 -18.28
C MET A 1 8.17 -0.80 -18.22
N PRO A 2 8.54 -1.43 -19.35
CA PRO A 2 9.10 -2.78 -19.36
C PRO A 2 10.44 -2.83 -18.60
N ASP A 3 10.61 -3.84 -17.74
CA ASP A 3 11.82 -4.03 -16.93
C ASP A 3 12.82 -4.92 -17.66
N ARG A 4 13.88 -4.28 -18.18
CA ARG A 4 14.95 -4.94 -18.94
C ARG A 4 15.59 -6.12 -18.21
N VAL A 5 15.72 -6.06 -16.88
CA VAL A 5 16.36 -7.13 -16.10
C VAL A 5 15.42 -8.32 -15.98
N HIS A 6 14.14 -8.07 -15.75
CA HIS A 6 13.11 -9.11 -15.71
C HIS A 6 12.99 -9.83 -17.05
N ASP A 7 12.90 -9.06 -18.14
CA ASP A 7 12.74 -9.59 -19.50
C ASP A 7 13.94 -10.44 -19.92
N LEU A 8 15.16 -10.00 -19.59
CA LEU A 8 16.38 -10.77 -19.89
C LEU A 8 16.41 -12.11 -19.16
N ARG A 9 16.03 -12.14 -17.87
CA ARG A 9 15.98 -13.39 -17.08
C ARG A 9 14.94 -14.36 -17.63
N LEU A 10 13.77 -13.85 -18.03
CA LEU A 10 12.72 -14.64 -18.64
C LEU A 10 13.18 -15.24 -19.97
N ALA A 11 13.79 -14.44 -20.83
CA ALA A 11 14.30 -14.90 -22.12
C ALA A 11 15.37 -15.99 -21.96
N GLN A 12 16.33 -15.80 -21.05
CA GLN A 12 17.36 -16.80 -20.73
C GLN A 12 16.76 -18.11 -20.20
N HIS A 13 15.72 -18.01 -19.38
CA HIS A 13 15.03 -19.21 -18.87
C HIS A 13 14.37 -20.00 -20.00
N ILE A 14 13.65 -19.32 -20.90
CA ILE A 14 12.94 -19.95 -22.02
C ILE A 14 13.94 -20.61 -22.97
N THR A 15 15.00 -19.91 -23.36
CA THR A 15 16.02 -20.48 -24.26
C THR A 15 16.69 -21.70 -23.66
N TYR A 16 16.99 -21.68 -22.36
CA TYR A 16 17.54 -22.85 -21.66
C TYR A 16 16.60 -24.05 -21.72
N VAL A 17 15.30 -23.84 -21.43
CA VAL A 17 14.29 -24.91 -21.46
C VAL A 17 14.21 -25.55 -22.84
N HIS A 18 14.22 -24.76 -23.92
CA HIS A 18 14.19 -25.31 -25.29
C HIS A 18 15.49 -26.01 -25.70
N GLN A 19 16.64 -25.61 -25.15
CA GLN A 19 17.93 -26.27 -25.41
C GLN A 19 18.07 -27.61 -24.67
N HIS A 20 17.57 -27.70 -23.44
CA HIS A 20 17.83 -28.83 -22.54
C HIS A 20 16.60 -29.70 -22.25
N ASN A 21 15.41 -29.30 -22.72
CA ASN A 21 14.11 -29.88 -22.36
C ASN A 21 13.88 -30.00 -20.84
N ASN A 22 14.58 -29.16 -20.07
CA ASN A 22 14.51 -29.14 -18.62
C ASN A 22 14.73 -27.72 -18.11
N HIS A 23 14.21 -27.40 -16.93
CA HIS A 23 14.41 -26.09 -16.34
C HIS A 23 15.88 -25.88 -15.93
N PRO A 24 16.38 -24.63 -15.87
CA PRO A 24 17.66 -24.31 -15.26
C PRO A 24 17.77 -24.89 -13.85
N PRO A 25 18.98 -25.23 -13.36
CA PRO A 25 19.15 -25.73 -12.00
C PRO A 25 18.57 -24.74 -10.99
N LYS A 26 17.62 -25.23 -10.17
CA LYS A 26 16.98 -24.45 -9.10
C LYS A 26 17.70 -24.69 -7.78
N GLN A 27 17.53 -23.77 -6.84
CA GLN A 27 18.08 -23.90 -5.47
C GLN A 27 17.47 -25.05 -4.67
N PHE A 28 16.33 -25.58 -5.12
CA PHE A 28 15.64 -26.70 -4.49
C PHE A 28 15.32 -27.78 -5.53
N GLN A 29 15.19 -29.03 -5.06
CA GLN A 29 14.72 -30.12 -5.90
C GLN A 29 13.19 -30.06 -6.05
N PRO A 30 12.66 -30.00 -7.28
CA PRO A 30 11.22 -30.04 -7.49
C PRO A 30 10.65 -31.40 -7.02
N LEU A 31 9.48 -31.36 -6.41
CA LEU A 31 8.76 -32.56 -6.01
C LEU A 31 8.17 -33.26 -7.24
N ASP A 32 8.14 -34.59 -7.22
CA ASP A 32 7.46 -35.37 -8.26
C ASP A 32 5.95 -35.10 -8.27
N MET A 33 5.36 -35.09 -9.48
CA MET A 33 3.94 -34.82 -9.70
C MET A 33 3.04 -35.83 -8.97
N LYS A 34 3.43 -37.11 -8.92
CA LYS A 34 2.65 -38.14 -8.20
C LYS A 34 2.65 -37.87 -6.70
N LEU A 35 3.80 -37.48 -6.16
CA LEU A 35 3.95 -37.13 -4.74
C LEU A 35 3.13 -35.89 -4.39
N MET A 36 3.23 -34.81 -5.18
CA MET A 36 2.43 -33.60 -4.99
C MET A 36 0.92 -33.90 -4.99
N ARG A 37 0.45 -34.71 -5.94
CA ARG A 37 -0.97 -35.08 -6.01
C ARG A 37 -1.43 -35.85 -4.76
N ARG A 38 -0.63 -36.81 -4.29
CA ARG A 38 -0.92 -37.58 -3.07
C ARG A 38 -0.93 -36.68 -1.84
N TYR A 39 0.02 -35.76 -1.73
CA TYR A 39 0.11 -34.78 -0.64
C TYR A 39 -1.13 -33.88 -0.60
N ILE A 40 -1.49 -33.26 -1.74
CA ILE A 40 -2.68 -32.40 -1.84
C ILE A 40 -3.95 -33.18 -1.50
N ALA A 41 -4.06 -34.45 -1.92
CA ALA A 41 -5.19 -35.30 -1.59
C ALA A 41 -5.30 -35.53 -0.07
N ALA A 42 -4.16 -35.75 0.61
CA ALA A 42 -4.10 -35.87 2.06
C ALA A 42 -4.49 -34.56 2.77
N CYS A 43 -4.00 -33.41 2.32
CA CYS A 43 -4.40 -32.11 2.90
C CYS A 43 -5.90 -31.83 2.76
N LYS A 44 -6.53 -32.28 1.67
CA LYS A 44 -7.97 -32.06 1.42
C LYS A 44 -8.88 -32.83 2.38
N THR A 45 -8.41 -33.90 3.02
CA THR A 45 -9.22 -34.65 3.99
C THR A 45 -9.32 -33.92 5.33
N LYS A 46 -8.40 -32.99 5.62
CA LYS A 46 -8.41 -32.18 6.85
C LYS A 46 -9.51 -31.12 6.83
N GLN A 47 -10.16 -30.95 7.98
CA GLN A 47 -11.19 -29.94 8.20
C GLN A 47 -10.82 -29.11 9.44
N PRO A 48 -9.85 -28.18 9.31
CA PRO A 48 -9.41 -27.39 10.44
C PRO A 48 -10.52 -26.49 10.97
N LEU A 49 -10.54 -26.33 12.29
CA LEU A 49 -11.46 -25.45 13.01
C LEU A 49 -10.83 -24.09 13.26
N ILE A 50 -11.65 -23.06 13.33
CA ILE A 50 -11.21 -21.71 13.67
C ILE A 50 -11.47 -21.48 15.17
N PRO A 51 -10.43 -21.25 15.97
CA PRO A 51 -10.58 -20.89 17.37
C PRO A 51 -11.38 -19.61 17.57
N GLU A 52 -12.16 -19.55 18.65
CA GLU A 52 -12.96 -18.37 18.99
C GLU A 52 -12.08 -17.14 19.31
N GLU A 53 -10.88 -17.36 19.86
CA GLU A 53 -9.88 -16.31 20.13
C GLU A 53 -9.46 -15.51 18.87
N LEU A 54 -9.64 -16.06 17.67
CA LEU A 54 -9.31 -15.38 16.42
C LEU A 54 -10.47 -14.53 15.88
N ASN A 55 -11.68 -14.64 16.43
CA ASN A 55 -12.85 -13.91 15.92
C ASN A 55 -12.69 -12.39 16.00
N GLU A 56 -12.20 -11.89 17.14
CA GLU A 56 -11.92 -10.46 17.32
C GLU A 56 -10.82 -9.98 16.36
N TYR A 57 -9.81 -10.81 16.15
CA TYR A 57 -8.72 -10.50 15.23
C TYR A 57 -9.20 -10.42 13.77
N ILE A 58 -9.96 -11.41 13.31
CA ILE A 58 -10.50 -11.48 11.94
C ILE A 58 -11.44 -10.30 11.67
N SER A 59 -12.32 -9.98 12.63
CA SER A 59 -13.25 -8.86 12.51
C SER A 59 -12.53 -7.51 12.50
N GLY A 60 -11.54 -7.31 13.38
CA GLY A 60 -10.70 -6.12 13.38
C GLY A 60 -9.94 -5.92 12.07
N ALA A 61 -9.31 -6.98 11.56
CA ALA A 61 -8.59 -6.94 10.29
C ALA A 61 -9.49 -6.58 9.10
N TYR A 62 -10.72 -7.09 9.08
CA TYR A 62 -11.70 -6.75 8.05
C TYR A 62 -12.17 -5.29 8.12
N VAL A 63 -12.37 -4.76 9.34
CA VAL A 63 -12.77 -3.36 9.54
C VAL A 63 -11.68 -2.41 9.05
N GLU A 64 -10.41 -2.69 9.39
CA GLU A 64 -9.30 -1.87 8.92
C GLU A 64 -9.17 -1.93 7.39
N MET A 65 -9.27 -3.12 6.79
CA MET A 65 -9.28 -3.27 5.32
C MET A 65 -10.42 -2.47 4.66
N ARG A 66 -11.62 -2.43 5.25
CA ARG A 66 -12.73 -1.60 4.73
C ARG A 66 -12.45 -0.11 4.87
N LYS A 67 -11.78 0.31 5.94
CA LYS A 67 -11.43 1.71 6.19
C LYS A 67 -10.36 2.18 5.19
N GLU A 68 -9.34 1.37 4.93
CA GLU A 68 -8.33 1.61 3.90
C GLU A 68 -8.96 1.71 2.50
N ALA A 69 -9.85 0.78 2.16
CA ALA A 69 -10.57 0.81 0.88
C ALA A 69 -11.49 2.03 0.71
N ARG A 70 -11.92 2.67 1.80
CA ARG A 70 -12.69 3.93 1.74
C ARG A 70 -11.79 5.14 1.48
N ASN A 71 -10.54 5.08 1.95
CA ASN A 71 -9.58 6.17 1.80
C ASN A 71 -8.93 6.15 0.41
N ASN A 72 -8.74 4.97 -0.19
CA ASN A 72 -8.31 4.82 -1.58
C ASN A 72 -9.53 4.68 -2.50
N ASN A 73 -9.90 5.78 -3.16
CA ASN A 73 -11.08 5.88 -4.03
C ASN A 73 -11.07 4.90 -5.24
N GLU A 74 -9.90 4.33 -5.56
CA GLU A 74 -9.71 3.36 -6.65
C GLU A 74 -9.70 1.89 -6.17
N MET A 75 -9.77 1.63 -4.85
CA MET A 75 -9.72 0.27 -4.33
C MET A 75 -11.04 -0.45 -4.55
N LEU A 76 -10.97 -1.65 -5.15
CA LEU A 76 -12.10 -2.54 -5.41
C LEU A 76 -13.01 -2.68 -4.18
N PHE A 77 -14.32 -2.55 -4.39
CA PHE A 77 -15.35 -2.60 -3.36
C PHE A 77 -15.16 -3.78 -2.41
N THR A 78 -14.75 -3.50 -1.17
CA THR A 78 -14.53 -4.51 -0.14
C THR A 78 -15.88 -4.92 0.45
N SER A 79 -16.37 -6.09 0.03
CA SER A 79 -17.65 -6.64 0.45
C SER A 79 -17.50 -7.66 1.60
N PRO A 80 -18.58 -8.01 2.31
CA PRO A 80 -18.56 -9.11 3.27
C PRO A 80 -18.11 -10.46 2.67
N ARG A 81 -18.21 -10.64 1.34
CA ARG A 81 -17.66 -11.83 0.67
C ARG A 81 -16.14 -11.89 0.74
N THR A 82 -15.46 -10.75 0.86
CA THR A 82 -14.01 -10.69 1.02
C THR A 82 -13.59 -11.29 2.36
N LEU A 83 -14.35 -11.03 3.43
CA LEU A 83 -14.12 -11.66 4.74
C LEU A 83 -14.24 -13.18 4.67
N LEU A 84 -15.30 -13.67 4.03
CA LEU A 84 -15.47 -15.10 3.78
C LEU A 84 -14.32 -15.68 2.94
N GLY A 85 -13.81 -14.91 1.97
CA GLY A 85 -12.63 -15.25 1.18
C GLY A 85 -11.38 -15.43 2.04
N ILE A 86 -11.10 -14.48 2.94
CA ILE A 86 -9.95 -14.53 3.86
C ILE A 86 -10.04 -15.77 4.75
N VAL A 87 -11.19 -16.03 5.34
CA VAL A 87 -11.42 -17.21 6.18
C VAL A 87 -11.19 -18.52 5.41
N ARG A 88 -11.67 -18.59 4.16
CA ARG A 88 -11.46 -19.76 3.29
C ARG A 88 -10.01 -19.94 2.87
N LEU A 89 -9.26 -18.87 2.68
CA LEU A 89 -7.81 -18.92 2.42
C LEU A 89 -7.05 -19.37 3.65
N ALA A 90 -7.32 -18.81 4.83
CA ALA A 90 -6.67 -19.19 6.08
C ALA A 90 -6.91 -20.68 6.42
N THR A 91 -8.15 -21.17 6.27
CA THR A 91 -8.45 -22.61 6.46
C THR A 91 -7.76 -23.49 5.41
N ALA A 92 -7.56 -23.02 4.17
CA ALA A 92 -6.78 -23.74 3.17
C ALA A 92 -5.28 -23.80 3.50
N LEU A 93 -4.72 -22.73 4.08
CA LEU A 93 -3.33 -22.70 4.56
C LEU A 93 -3.12 -23.68 5.72
N ALA A 94 -4.03 -23.71 6.69
CA ALA A 94 -4.00 -24.68 7.78
C ALA A 94 -4.08 -26.14 7.26
N ARG A 95 -4.88 -26.40 6.22
CA ARG A 95 -4.91 -27.72 5.54
C ARG A 95 -3.57 -28.09 4.90
N LEU A 96 -2.87 -27.15 4.27
CA LEU A 96 -1.55 -27.38 3.67
C LEU A 96 -0.49 -27.72 4.73
N ARG A 97 -0.62 -27.14 5.93
CA ARG A 97 0.19 -27.45 7.12
C ARG A 97 -0.22 -28.77 7.80
N MET A 98 -1.31 -29.40 7.36
CA MET A 98 -1.96 -30.56 7.99
C MET A 98 -2.37 -30.33 9.45
N ALA A 99 -2.63 -29.08 9.82
CA ALA A 99 -3.11 -28.73 11.15
C ALA A 99 -4.64 -28.91 11.24
N ASP A 100 -5.12 -29.20 12.45
CA ASP A 100 -6.56 -29.32 12.76
C ASP A 100 -7.15 -28.00 13.27
N VAL A 101 -6.31 -26.98 13.46
CA VAL A 101 -6.69 -25.66 13.98
C VAL A 101 -6.02 -24.58 13.15
N VAL A 102 -6.76 -23.52 12.84
CA VAL A 102 -6.26 -22.32 12.15
C VAL A 102 -5.49 -21.46 13.16
N GLU A 103 -4.30 -21.02 12.77
CA GLU A 103 -3.47 -20.12 13.58
C GLU A 103 -3.55 -18.68 13.07
N LYS A 104 -3.13 -17.73 13.91
CA LYS A 104 -3.08 -16.31 13.54
C LYS A 104 -2.24 -16.05 12.29
N ASP A 105 -1.15 -16.80 12.11
CA ASP A 105 -0.26 -16.67 10.96
C ASP A 105 -0.93 -17.08 9.64
N ASP A 106 -1.84 -18.07 9.67
CA ASP A 106 -2.63 -18.46 8.49
C ASP A 106 -3.53 -17.30 8.03
N ILE A 107 -4.07 -16.52 8.98
CA ILE A 107 -4.88 -15.33 8.67
C ILE A 107 -4.01 -14.21 8.13
N ASN A 108 -2.84 -13.97 8.74
CA ASN A 108 -1.89 -12.95 8.28
C ASN A 108 -1.44 -13.20 6.85
N GLU A 109 -1.11 -14.46 6.54
CA GLU A 109 -0.70 -14.83 5.19
C GLU A 109 -1.86 -14.72 4.20
N ALA A 110 -3.08 -15.10 4.58
CA ALA A 110 -4.27 -14.89 3.75
C ALA A 110 -4.52 -13.40 3.45
N MET A 111 -4.35 -12.52 4.43
CA MET A 111 -4.44 -11.06 4.26
C MET A 111 -3.34 -10.54 3.33
N ARG A 112 -2.10 -10.98 3.54
CA ARG A 112 -0.97 -10.63 2.68
C ARG A 112 -1.22 -11.02 1.23
N LEU A 113 -1.72 -12.23 0.98
CA LEU A 113 -2.07 -12.69 -0.37
C LEU A 113 -3.17 -11.83 -1.01
N MET A 114 -4.20 -11.46 -0.23
CA MET A 114 -5.27 -10.58 -0.70
C MET A 114 -4.72 -9.20 -1.08
N GLU A 115 -3.79 -8.65 -0.30
CA GLU A 115 -3.20 -7.35 -0.60
C GLU A 115 -2.27 -7.39 -1.82
N MET A 116 -1.40 -8.40 -1.91
CA MET A 116 -0.51 -8.58 -3.06
C MET A 116 -1.29 -8.80 -4.37
N SER A 117 -2.51 -9.34 -4.31
CA SER A 117 -3.38 -9.45 -5.49
C SER A 117 -3.80 -8.09 -6.07
N LYS A 118 -3.73 -7.03 -5.26
CA LYS A 118 -4.06 -5.65 -5.64
C LYS A 118 -2.83 -4.79 -5.91
N ASP A 119 -1.64 -5.22 -5.47
CA ASP A 119 -0.40 -4.43 -5.58
C ASP A 119 -0.05 -4.08 -7.04
N SER A 120 -0.40 -4.93 -8.01
CA SER A 120 -0.23 -4.64 -9.44
C SER A 120 -1.01 -3.41 -9.92
N LEU A 121 -2.16 -3.11 -9.28
CA LEU A 121 -2.95 -1.90 -9.56
C LEU A 121 -2.34 -0.69 -8.85
N ASN A 122 -1.90 -0.89 -7.59
CA ASN A 122 -1.28 0.15 -6.77
C ASN A 122 0.11 0.58 -7.29
N ALA A 123 0.80 -0.25 -8.08
CA ALA A 123 2.09 0.09 -8.67
C ALA A 123 2.01 1.28 -9.64
N GLU A 124 0.85 1.48 -10.29
CA GLU A 124 0.58 2.67 -11.11
C GLU A 124 0.27 3.89 -10.22
N GLU A 125 -0.38 3.70 -9.07
CA GLU A 125 -0.63 4.76 -8.08
C GLU A 125 0.64 5.22 -7.34
N ARG A 126 1.58 4.30 -7.02
CA ARG A 126 2.87 4.66 -6.39
C ARG A 126 3.73 5.57 -7.27
N GLN A 127 3.51 5.55 -8.59
CA GLN A 127 4.14 6.50 -9.51
C GLN A 127 3.42 7.86 -9.54
N LYS A 128 2.17 7.95 -9.07
CA LYS A 128 1.40 9.19 -8.91
C LYS A 128 1.40 9.68 -7.46
N LYS A 129 2.59 10.01 -6.95
CA LYS A 129 2.84 11.18 -6.09
C LYS A 129 4.33 11.25 -5.75
N PRO A 130 5.19 11.70 -6.68
CA PRO A 130 6.28 12.54 -6.19
C PRO A 130 5.62 13.64 -5.38
N GLN A 131 5.95 13.80 -4.09
CA GLN A 131 5.53 14.98 -3.33
C GLN A 131 5.98 16.19 -4.14
N SER A 132 5.04 16.82 -4.84
CA SER A 132 5.32 18.01 -5.61
C SER A 132 5.95 19.02 -4.65
N VAL A 133 6.85 19.84 -5.15
CA VAL A 133 7.45 20.92 -4.34
C VAL A 133 6.34 21.75 -3.66
N THR A 134 5.17 21.85 -4.32
CA THR A 134 3.94 22.46 -3.77
C THR A 134 3.36 21.70 -2.56
N ASP A 135 3.33 20.37 -2.58
CA ASP A 135 2.84 19.55 -1.45
C ASP A 135 3.79 19.62 -0.25
N GLN A 136 5.10 19.72 -0.52
CA GLN A 136 6.12 19.90 0.51
C GLN A 136 5.95 21.26 1.20
N VAL A 137 5.79 22.33 0.42
CA VAL A 137 5.51 23.69 0.91
C VAL A 137 4.19 23.72 1.70
N TYR A 138 3.13 23.10 1.18
CA TYR A 138 1.85 22.99 1.88
C TYR A 138 1.98 22.26 3.23
N ALA A 139 2.77 21.18 3.29
CA ALA A 139 3.04 20.45 4.54
C ALA A 139 3.84 21.28 5.55
N VAL A 140 4.78 22.13 5.09
CA VAL A 140 5.50 23.09 5.96
C VAL A 140 4.52 24.08 6.58
N ILE A 141 3.69 24.70 5.75
CA ILE A 141 2.71 25.70 6.21
C ILE A 141 1.68 25.05 7.13
N ARG A 142 1.25 23.82 6.85
CA ARG A 142 0.36 23.06 7.74
C ARG A 142 1.02 22.69 9.07
N SER A 143 2.33 22.45 9.11
CA SER A 143 3.04 22.15 10.36
C SER A 143 3.18 23.37 11.29
N LEU A 144 3.08 24.59 10.74
CA LEU A 144 3.00 25.84 11.50
C LEU A 144 1.62 26.06 12.15
N LEU A 145 0.61 25.31 11.73
CA LEU A 145 -0.74 25.37 12.29
C LEU A 145 -0.91 24.31 13.39
N PRO A 146 -1.24 24.69 14.63
CA PRO A 146 -1.55 23.72 15.66
C PRO A 146 -2.82 22.91 15.29
N PRO A 147 -2.86 21.61 15.62
CA PRO A 147 -4.02 20.77 15.33
C PRO A 147 -5.21 21.23 16.19
N GLY A 148 -6.26 21.80 15.57
CA GLY A 148 -7.55 22.00 16.23
C GLY A 148 -8.18 23.40 16.20
N SER A 149 -7.67 24.38 15.44
CA SER A 149 -8.33 25.69 15.34
C SER A 149 -8.88 25.98 13.93
N HIS A 150 -10.21 25.91 13.78
CA HIS A 150 -11.00 26.35 12.62
C HIS A 150 -11.10 27.89 12.47
N GLN A 151 -10.12 28.65 12.94
CA GLN A 151 -10.11 30.10 12.77
C GLN A 151 -8.93 30.50 11.89
N THR A 152 -9.28 31.20 10.82
CA THR A 152 -8.50 32.12 9.98
C THR A 152 -7.29 32.67 10.74
N LYS A 153 -6.18 31.93 10.70
CA LYS A 153 -4.93 32.33 11.37
C LYS A 153 -3.98 32.90 10.35
N VAL A 154 -3.41 34.03 10.73
CA VAL A 154 -2.47 34.80 9.95
C VAL A 154 -1.05 34.32 10.29
N ILE A 155 -0.33 33.82 9.30
CA ILE A 155 1.06 33.35 9.42
C ILE A 155 1.96 34.41 8.79
N LYS A 156 3.09 34.74 9.42
CA LYS A 156 4.05 35.67 8.83
C LYS A 156 4.85 34.97 7.73
N MET A 157 5.11 35.68 6.64
CA MET A 157 5.89 35.15 5.52
C MET A 157 7.31 34.74 5.96
N ALA A 158 7.93 35.51 6.86
CA ALA A 158 9.27 35.23 7.38
C ALA A 158 9.38 33.85 8.05
N ASP A 159 8.37 33.43 8.81
CA ASP A 159 8.36 32.15 9.51
C ASP A 159 8.22 30.97 8.52
N ILE A 160 7.51 31.19 7.41
CA ILE A 160 7.36 30.21 6.31
C ILE A 160 8.68 30.07 5.55
N GLU A 161 9.35 31.18 5.25
CA GLU A 161 10.64 31.18 4.54
C GLU A 161 11.75 30.53 5.37
N GLU A 162 11.81 30.80 6.68
CA GLU A 162 12.79 30.19 7.59
C GLU A 162 12.62 28.66 7.68
N LEU A 163 11.38 28.20 7.79
CA LEU A 163 11.08 26.76 7.82
C LEU A 163 11.22 26.08 6.46
N ALA A 164 10.90 26.77 5.37
CA ALA A 164 11.16 26.26 4.03
C ALA A 164 12.66 26.14 3.75
N ALA A 165 13.46 27.12 4.21
CA ALA A 165 14.91 27.09 4.13
C ALA A 165 15.52 25.94 4.94
N SER A 166 15.02 25.68 6.16
CA SER A 166 15.48 24.53 6.98
C SER A 166 15.18 23.17 6.33
N LYS A 167 14.16 23.08 5.46
CA LYS A 167 13.83 21.90 4.67
C LYS A 167 14.49 21.86 3.28
N GLY A 168 15.35 22.83 2.95
CA GLY A 168 16.10 22.87 1.69
C GLY A 168 15.29 23.33 0.47
N LEU A 169 14.13 23.97 0.67
CA LEU A 169 13.29 24.52 -0.40
C LEU A 169 13.79 25.91 -0.79
N ARG A 170 13.82 26.22 -2.09
CA ARG A 170 14.24 27.54 -2.57
C ARG A 170 13.12 28.57 -2.31
N PRO A 171 13.46 29.82 -1.93
CA PRO A 171 12.46 30.87 -1.69
C PRO A 171 11.52 31.10 -2.88
N GLN A 172 12.03 31.02 -4.11
CA GLN A 172 11.22 31.13 -5.34
C GLN A 172 10.12 30.08 -5.43
N GLN A 173 10.41 28.83 -5.04
CA GLN A 173 9.43 27.74 -5.11
C GLN A 173 8.30 27.92 -4.10
N VAL A 174 8.60 28.56 -2.96
CA VAL A 174 7.61 28.91 -1.94
C VAL A 174 6.70 30.02 -2.47
N HIS A 175 7.27 31.07 -3.07
CA HIS A 175 6.52 32.17 -3.65
C HIS A 175 5.61 31.71 -4.80
N ASP A 176 6.14 30.93 -5.74
CA ASP A 176 5.37 30.38 -6.86
C ASP A 176 4.20 29.50 -6.38
N CYS A 177 4.43 28.74 -5.31
CA CYS A 177 3.42 27.92 -4.67
C CYS A 177 2.32 28.80 -4.04
N ILE A 178 2.71 29.82 -3.26
CA ILE A 178 1.77 30.74 -2.62
C ILE A 178 0.93 31.48 -3.66
N ASP A 179 1.54 31.99 -4.73
CA ASP A 179 0.83 32.67 -5.83
C ASP A 179 -0.18 31.72 -6.51
N THR A 180 0.17 30.44 -6.65
CA THR A 180 -0.73 29.41 -7.22
C THR A 180 -1.92 29.15 -6.29
N TYR A 181 -1.70 29.04 -4.98
CA TYR A 181 -2.76 28.81 -3.99
C TYR A 181 -3.60 30.06 -3.71
N GLU A 182 -3.06 31.26 -3.91
CA GLU A 182 -3.80 32.52 -3.91
C GLU A 182 -4.79 32.57 -5.08
N ARG A 183 -4.37 32.19 -6.29
CA ARG A 183 -5.27 32.07 -7.46
C ARG A 183 -6.38 31.04 -7.27
N LEU A 184 -6.13 30.03 -6.44
CA LEU A 184 -7.11 28.99 -6.08
C LEU A 184 -7.99 29.40 -4.89
N ASN A 185 -7.87 30.63 -4.36
CA ASN A 185 -8.58 31.16 -3.20
C ASN A 185 -8.44 30.31 -1.92
N VAL A 186 -7.34 29.56 -1.80
CA VAL A 186 -7.05 28.77 -0.59
C VAL A 186 -6.34 29.65 0.45
N TRP A 187 -5.51 30.58 0.00
CA TRP A 187 -4.77 31.53 0.83
C TRP A 187 -5.01 32.97 0.35
N GLN A 188 -5.06 33.91 1.29
CA GLN A 188 -5.09 35.34 1.03
C GLN A 188 -3.84 36.01 1.60
N LEU A 189 -3.11 36.72 0.75
CA LEU A 189 -2.01 37.57 1.17
C LEU A 189 -2.53 38.95 1.56
N ASP A 190 -1.98 39.50 2.64
CA ASP A 190 -2.19 40.90 3.00
C ASP A 190 -1.60 41.84 1.91
N THR A 191 -2.13 43.04 1.79
CA THR A 191 -1.71 44.10 0.84
C THR A 191 -0.21 44.40 0.85
N ALA A 192 0.48 44.12 1.96
CA ALA A 192 1.92 44.27 2.12
C ALA A 192 2.74 42.99 1.84
N LYS A 193 2.12 41.87 1.44
CA LYS A 193 2.72 40.53 1.23
C LYS A 193 3.49 39.95 2.41
N THR A 194 3.26 40.46 3.63
CA THR A 194 4.00 40.04 4.84
C THR A 194 3.30 38.95 5.65
N LYS A 195 2.02 38.72 5.35
CA LYS A 195 1.11 37.88 6.15
C LYS A 195 0.21 37.05 5.23
N LEU A 196 0.15 35.75 5.50
CA LEU A 196 -0.66 34.77 4.78
C LEU A 196 -1.84 34.35 5.67
N THR A 197 -3.05 34.44 5.15
CA THR A 197 -4.29 34.14 5.85
C THR A 197 -5.01 32.99 5.15
N PHE A 198 -5.49 32.00 5.90
CA PHE A 198 -6.32 30.92 5.35
C PHE A 198 -7.76 31.41 5.17
N VAL A 199 -8.32 31.23 3.97
CA VAL A 199 -9.73 31.56 3.65
C VAL A 199 -10.66 30.46 4.13
#